data_AF-A0A955VMD2-F1
#
_entry.id   AF-A0A955VMD2-F1
#
_cell.length_a   1.000
_cell.length_b   1.000
_cell.length_c   1.000
_cell.angle_alpha   90.00
_cell.angle_beta   90.00
_cell.angle_gamma   90.00
#
_symmetry.space_group_name_H-M   'P 1'
#
loop_
_entity.id
_entity.type
_entity.pdbx_description
1 polymer ?
#
loop_
_entity_poly.entity_id
_entity_poly.type
_entity_poly.pdbx_seq_one_letter_code
_entity_poly.pdbx_strand_id
1 'polypeptide(L)'
;MLELVRRFVKQPLPAYRNMQIVFNLLALQFLIPSMTYFFAPEQALGPLRQLAQLLGSTPYSVAEQSFVWRTLAAGNVFTLATLCFMLSWNIRRFAVLIPIFIVLKGFSSLGFLYVFAAETGQPLFLAIFFWDALAVFLVWFFGLRALQAVRREPTAELVPRLRFVEEPHGGAAGDR
;
A
#
# COMPACT_ATOMS: atom_id res chain seq x y z
N MET A 1 9.31 -20.57 12.90
CA MET A 1 9.61 -19.70 11.74
C MET A 1 9.80 -20.49 10.44
N LEU A 2 10.64 -21.53 10.41
CA LEU A 2 10.90 -22.35 9.21
C LEU A 2 9.63 -22.96 8.57
N GLU A 3 8.68 -23.43 9.38
CA GLU A 3 7.46 -24.06 8.90
C GLU A 3 6.51 -23.07 8.20
N LEU A 4 6.41 -21.84 8.70
CA LEU A 4 5.66 -20.75 8.08
C LEU A 4 6.23 -20.40 6.70
N VAL A 5 7.56 -20.27 6.61
CA VAL A 5 8.25 -20.02 5.34
C VAL A 5 8.00 -21.17 4.36
N ARG A 6 8.11 -22.42 4.81
CA ARG A 6 7.85 -23.59 3.97
C ARG A 6 6.40 -23.63 3.45
N ARG A 7 5.43 -23.30 4.30
CA ARG A 7 4.01 -23.22 3.93
C ARG A 7 3.73 -22.06 2.96
N PHE A 8 4.36 -20.90 3.17
CA PHE A 8 4.27 -19.76 2.27
C PHE A 8 4.87 -20.05 0.88
N VAL A 9 6.01 -20.74 0.82
CA VAL A 9 6.63 -21.14 -0.45
C VAL A 9 5.77 -22.16 -1.20
N LYS A 10 5.19 -23.13 -0.48
CA LYS A 10 4.33 -24.20 -1.01
C LYS A 10 2.85 -23.82 -1.14
N GLN A 11 2.53 -22.53 -1.15
CA GLN A 11 1.15 -22.07 -1.21
C GLN A 11 0.49 -22.53 -2.52
N PRO A 12 -0.74 -23.08 -2.49
CA PRO A 12 -1.37 -23.69 -3.66
C PRO A 12 -1.66 -22.67 -4.76
N LEU A 13 -1.91 -21.41 -4.39
CA LEU A 13 -2.23 -20.33 -5.31
C LEU A 13 -1.02 -19.40 -5.53
N PRO A 14 -0.23 -19.58 -6.60
CA PRO A 14 0.97 -18.77 -6.84
C PRO A 14 0.64 -17.28 -7.06
N ALA A 15 -0.54 -16.97 -7.62
CA ALA A 15 -1.00 -15.59 -7.78
C ALA A 15 -1.22 -14.89 -6.42
N TYR A 16 -1.73 -15.62 -5.42
CA TYR A 16 -1.91 -15.10 -4.07
C TYR A 16 -0.54 -14.87 -3.40
N ARG A 17 0.39 -15.83 -3.49
CA ARG A 17 1.77 -15.68 -3.00
C ARG A 17 2.46 -14.45 -3.59
N ASN A 18 2.41 -14.30 -4.90
CA ASN A 18 3.05 -13.17 -5.60
C ASN A 18 2.44 -11.84 -5.15
N MET A 19 1.11 -11.78 -5.00
CA MET A 19 0.43 -10.61 -4.44
C MET A 19 0.89 -10.32 -3.01
N GLN A 20 1.03 -11.32 -2.14
CA GLN A 20 1.55 -11.13 -0.79
C GLN A 20 2.96 -10.53 -0.79
N ILE A 21 3.85 -11.02 -1.66
CA ILE A 21 5.21 -10.47 -1.79
C ILE A 21 5.14 -9.00 -2.20
N VAL A 22 4.45 -8.70 -3.30
CA VAL A 22 4.34 -7.34 -3.84
C VAL A 22 3.70 -6.39 -2.82
N PHE A 23 2.63 -6.80 -2.17
CA PHE A 23 1.90 -5.93 -1.24
C PHE A 23 2.68 -5.71 0.04
N ASN A 24 3.42 -6.70 0.54
CA ASN A 24 4.31 -6.48 1.69
C ASN A 24 5.49 -5.55 1.33
N LEU A 25 6.05 -5.66 0.13
CA LEU A 25 7.08 -4.74 -0.34
C LEU A 25 6.53 -3.30 -0.45
N LEU A 26 5.36 -3.13 -1.06
CA LEU A 26 4.66 -1.83 -1.10
C LEU A 26 4.34 -1.30 0.30
N ALA A 27 3.89 -2.18 1.20
CA ALA A 27 3.58 -1.79 2.57
C ALA A 27 4.82 -1.26 3.30
N LEU A 28 5.97 -1.93 3.18
CA LEU A 28 7.24 -1.44 3.73
C LEU A 28 7.69 -0.15 3.05
N GLN A 29 7.53 -0.05 1.74
CA GLN A 29 7.85 1.14 0.95
C GLN A 29 7.00 2.35 1.32
N PHE A 30 5.79 2.18 1.86
CA PHE A 30 4.99 3.28 2.39
C PHE A 30 5.21 3.50 3.88
N LEU A 31 5.37 2.43 4.66
CA LEU A 31 5.57 2.49 6.11
C LEU A 31 6.87 3.21 6.46
N ILE A 32 7.99 2.83 5.84
CA ILE A 32 9.30 3.39 6.19
C ILE A 32 9.33 4.90 5.91
N PRO A 33 9.00 5.40 4.70
CA PRO A 33 9.03 6.84 4.44
C PRO A 33 8.01 7.63 5.26
N SER A 34 6.82 7.08 5.53
CA SER A 34 5.82 7.79 6.36
C SER A 34 6.31 7.97 7.80
N MET A 35 6.87 6.91 8.40
CA MET A 35 7.44 6.96 9.75
C MET A 35 8.67 7.88 9.78
N THR A 36 9.59 7.74 8.83
CA THR A 36 10.77 8.61 8.75
C THR A 36 10.36 10.07 8.56
N TYR A 37 9.38 10.37 7.70
CA TYR A 37 8.92 11.74 7.49
C TYR A 37 8.24 12.33 8.73
N PHE A 38 7.52 11.51 9.51
CA PHE A 38 6.88 11.94 10.75
C PHE A 38 7.90 12.27 11.86
N PHE A 39 8.87 11.38 12.10
CA PHE A 39 9.82 11.50 13.20
C PHE A 39 11.11 12.27 12.84
N ALA A 40 11.55 12.18 11.59
CA ALA A 40 12.82 12.72 11.10
C ALA A 40 12.67 13.29 9.66
N PRO A 41 11.87 14.36 9.46
CA PRO A 41 11.54 14.89 8.13
C PRO A 41 12.77 15.25 7.29
N GLU A 42 13.82 15.81 7.90
CA GLU A 42 15.05 16.14 7.16
C GLU A 42 15.73 14.90 6.55
N GLN A 43 15.68 13.75 7.23
CA GLN A 43 16.21 12.50 6.69
C GLN A 43 15.35 11.96 5.54
N ALA A 44 14.02 12.11 5.64
CA ALA A 44 13.09 11.71 4.58
C ALA A 44 13.22 12.58 3.32
N LEU A 45 13.49 13.88 3.49
CA LEU A 45 13.62 14.82 2.37
C LEU A 45 15.00 14.78 1.69
N GLY A 46 16.04 14.29 2.36
CA GLY A 46 17.39 14.16 1.80
C GLY A 46 17.45 13.41 0.47
N PRO A 47 16.92 12.17 0.38
CA PRO A 47 16.85 11.42 -0.87
C PRO A 47 16.06 12.12 -1.98
N LEU A 48 14.98 12.84 -1.63
CA LEU A 48 14.20 13.61 -2.60
C LEU A 48 15.01 14.77 -3.18
N ARG A 49 15.80 15.48 -2.35
CA ARG A 49 16.71 16.53 -2.81
C ARG A 49 17.78 15.97 -3.76
N GLN A 50 18.34 14.81 -3.44
CA GLN A 50 19.31 14.13 -4.31
C GLN A 50 18.69 13.71 -5.65
N LEU A 51 17.48 13.13 -5.62
CA LEU A 51 16.75 12.75 -6.83
C LEU A 51 16.42 13.99 -7.68
N ALA A 52 15.98 15.09 -7.07
CA ALA A 52 15.73 16.34 -7.77
C ALA A 52 16.97 16.86 -8.48
N GLN A 53 18.13 16.84 -7.80
CA GLN A 53 19.42 17.24 -8.40
C GLN A 53 19.83 16.34 -9.56
N LEU A 54 19.67 15.01 -9.43
CA LEU A 54 19.97 14.05 -10.50
C LEU A 54 19.08 14.26 -11.73
N LEU A 55 17.83 14.69 -11.53
CA LEU A 55 16.90 15.02 -12.60
C LEU A 55 17.08 16.45 -13.15
N GLY A 56 18.11 17.18 -12.72
CA GLY A 56 18.43 18.53 -13.19
C GLY A 56 17.50 19.62 -12.63
N SER A 57 16.73 19.33 -11.58
CA SER A 57 15.85 20.30 -10.92
C SER A 57 16.61 21.10 -9.87
N THR A 58 16.26 22.38 -9.75
CA THR A 58 16.61 23.16 -8.55
C THR A 58 15.90 22.57 -7.33
N PRO A 59 16.45 22.71 -6.11
CA PRO A 59 15.79 22.24 -4.90
C PRO A 59 14.41 22.88 -4.76
N TYR A 60 13.36 22.06 -4.77
CA TYR A 60 12.00 22.54 -4.52
C TYR A 60 11.94 23.17 -3.12
N SER A 61 11.54 24.45 -3.05
CA SER A 61 11.41 25.12 -1.75
C SER A 61 10.24 24.51 -1.00
N VAL A 62 10.52 23.87 0.13
CA VAL A 62 9.48 23.30 0.99
C VAL A 62 8.71 24.47 1.61
N ALA A 63 7.62 24.89 0.97
CA ALA A 63 6.82 26.04 1.39
C ALA A 63 5.98 25.76 2.65
N GLU A 64 5.72 24.48 2.97
CA GLU A 64 4.84 24.08 4.06
C GLU A 64 5.55 23.18 5.08
N GLN A 65 6.20 23.79 6.08
CA GLN A 65 6.82 23.08 7.21
C GLN A 65 5.89 22.92 8.43
N SER A 66 4.58 23.12 8.27
CA SER A 66 3.63 22.99 9.38
C SER A 66 3.56 21.55 9.89
N PHE A 67 3.49 21.39 11.21
CA PHE A 67 3.22 20.10 11.85
C PHE A 67 1.90 19.46 11.38
N VAL A 68 0.91 20.27 10.95
CA VAL A 68 -0.37 19.80 10.42
C VAL A 68 -0.14 19.05 9.11
N TRP A 69 0.52 19.67 8.13
CA TRP A 69 0.81 19.07 6.83
C TRP A 69 1.70 17.84 6.94
N ARG A 70 2.68 17.88 7.86
CA ARG A 70 3.52 16.71 8.14
C ARG A 70 2.70 15.51 8.64
N THR A 71 1.80 15.75 9.59
CA THR A 71 0.96 14.70 10.18
C THR A 71 -0.03 14.14 9.15
N LEU A 72 -0.65 15.00 8.35
CA LEU A 72 -1.57 14.58 7.28
C LEU A 72 -0.86 13.75 6.21
N ALA A 73 0.29 14.21 5.71
CA ALA A 73 1.04 13.49 4.70
C ALA A 73 1.55 12.13 5.21
N ALA A 74 2.11 12.09 6.42
CA ALA A 74 2.54 10.83 7.04
C ALA A 74 1.36 9.88 7.26
N GLY A 75 0.23 10.36 7.80
CA GLY A 75 -0.96 9.57 8.06
C GLY A 75 -1.58 8.99 6.78
N ASN A 76 -1.64 9.76 5.70
CA ASN A 76 -2.16 9.28 4.41
C ASN A 76 -1.30 8.15 3.84
N VAL A 77 0.03 8.30 3.84
CA VAL A 77 0.95 7.27 3.34
C VAL A 77 0.97 6.04 4.26
N PHE A 78 0.91 6.23 5.58
CA PHE A 78 0.79 5.15 6.56
C PHE A 78 -0.50 4.34 6.36
N THR A 79 -1.60 5.02 6.02
CA THR A 79 -2.88 4.35 5.69
C THR A 79 -2.70 3.42 4.48
N LEU A 80 -2.00 3.86 3.42
CA LEU A 80 -1.70 3.01 2.26
C LEU A 80 -0.87 1.77 2.67
N ALA A 81 0.12 1.93 3.55
CA ALA A 81 0.88 0.80 4.08
C ALA A 81 -0.04 -0.21 4.79
N THR A 82 -0.96 0.29 5.61
CA THR A 82 -1.93 -0.53 6.34
C THR A 82 -2.87 -1.26 5.40
N LEU A 83 -3.40 -0.59 4.37
CA LEU A 83 -4.25 -1.21 3.35
C LEU A 83 -3.50 -2.35 2.63
N CYS A 84 -2.24 -2.13 2.24
CA CYS A 84 -1.40 -3.15 1.62
C CYS A 84 -1.16 -4.36 2.56
N PHE A 85 -0.88 -4.13 3.84
CA PHE A 85 -0.75 -5.22 4.82
C PHE A 85 -2.05 -6.00 5.02
N MET A 86 -3.20 -5.32 5.13
CA MET A 86 -4.49 -5.99 5.28
C MET A 86 -4.80 -6.86 4.04
N LEU A 87 -4.57 -6.32 2.85
CA LEU A 87 -4.75 -7.05 1.60
C LEU A 87 -3.79 -8.25 1.46
N SER A 88 -2.51 -8.09 1.83
CA SER A 88 -1.53 -9.18 1.84
C SER A 88 -1.93 -10.28 2.84
N TRP A 89 -2.54 -9.88 3.95
CA TRP A 89 -2.98 -10.82 4.97
C TRP A 89 -4.19 -11.65 4.54
N ASN A 90 -5.24 -11.03 3.99
CA ASN A 90 -6.41 -11.76 3.48
C ASN A 90 -7.22 -10.97 2.44
N ILE A 91 -6.93 -11.24 1.18
CA ILE A 91 -7.62 -10.60 0.06
C ILE A 91 -9.11 -10.97 -0.04
N ARG A 92 -9.57 -12.13 0.47
CA ARG A 92 -11.02 -12.49 0.43
C ARG A 92 -11.83 -11.50 1.25
N ARG A 93 -11.34 -11.23 2.46
CA ARG A 93 -12.01 -10.34 3.42
C ARG A 93 -11.86 -8.88 3.04
N PHE A 94 -10.69 -8.50 2.55
CA PHE A 94 -10.33 -7.09 2.35
C PHE A 94 -10.36 -6.66 0.87
N ALA A 95 -11.01 -7.41 -0.02
CA ALA A 95 -11.07 -7.09 -1.45
C ALA A 95 -11.59 -5.68 -1.75
N VAL A 96 -12.48 -5.15 -0.90
CA VAL A 96 -13.01 -3.78 -1.01
C VAL A 96 -11.94 -2.69 -0.88
N LEU A 97 -10.79 -3.02 -0.26
CA LEU A 97 -9.68 -2.07 -0.11
C LEU A 97 -8.92 -1.83 -1.41
N ILE A 98 -9.04 -2.71 -2.42
CA ILE A 98 -8.38 -2.54 -3.73
C ILE A 98 -8.85 -1.27 -4.43
N PRO A 99 -10.15 -1.06 -4.71
CA PRO A 99 -10.60 0.17 -5.36
C PRO A 99 -10.32 1.42 -4.51
N ILE A 100 -10.40 1.32 -3.17
CA ILE A 100 -10.07 2.43 -2.27
C ILE A 100 -8.60 2.84 -2.43
N PHE A 101 -7.68 1.88 -2.43
CA PHE A 101 -6.26 2.15 -2.67
C PHE A 101 -6.03 2.80 -4.03
N ILE A 102 -6.67 2.27 -5.08
CA ILE A 102 -6.53 2.78 -6.45
C ILE A 102 -6.99 4.24 -6.53
N VAL A 103 -8.12 4.59 -5.90
CA VAL A 103 -8.61 5.97 -5.88
C VAL A 103 -7.66 6.89 -5.12
N LEU A 104 -7.27 6.52 -3.89
CA LEU A 104 -6.38 7.35 -3.07
C LEU A 104 -5.04 7.60 -3.74
N LYS A 105 -4.37 6.53 -4.21
CA LYS A 105 -3.04 6.64 -4.78
C LYS A 105 -3.07 7.11 -6.24
N GLY A 106 -4.13 6.79 -6.98
CA GLY A 106 -4.37 7.30 -8.32
C GLY A 106 -4.62 8.81 -8.33
N PHE A 107 -5.40 9.32 -7.38
CA PHE A 107 -5.60 10.76 -7.23
C PHE A 107 -4.29 11.48 -6.87
N SER A 108 -3.50 10.92 -5.95
CA SER A 108 -2.15 11.42 -5.63
C SER A 108 -1.26 11.49 -6.88
N SER A 109 -1.21 10.40 -7.66
CA SER A 109 -0.46 10.33 -8.91
C SER A 109 -0.87 11.44 -9.88
N LEU A 110 -2.17 11.56 -10.17
CA LEU A 110 -2.70 12.59 -11.07
C LEU A 110 -2.44 14.01 -10.55
N GLY A 111 -2.51 14.22 -9.24
CA GLY A 111 -2.15 15.49 -8.61
C GLY A 111 -0.70 15.88 -8.90
N PHE A 112 0.25 14.95 -8.79
CA PHE A 112 1.65 15.23 -9.13
C PHE A 112 1.87 15.48 -10.63
N LEU A 113 1.14 14.78 -11.50
CA LEU A 113 1.17 15.07 -12.93
C LEU A 113 0.64 16.48 -13.23
N TYR A 114 -0.43 16.90 -12.56
CA TYR A 114 -0.97 18.26 -12.65
C TYR A 114 0.05 19.31 -12.18
N VAL A 115 0.67 19.13 -11.01
CA VAL A 115 1.69 20.06 -10.49
C VAL A 115 2.90 20.16 -11.43
N PHE A 116 3.29 19.05 -12.06
CA PHE A 116 4.32 19.06 -13.10
C PHE A 116 3.87 19.86 -14.32
N ALA A 117 2.72 19.53 -14.90
CA ALA A 117 2.30 20.05 -16.19
C ALA A 117 1.78 21.50 -16.14
N ALA A 118 1.14 21.91 -15.04
CA ALA A 118 0.44 23.18 -14.94
C ALA A 118 1.12 24.22 -14.04
N GLU A 119 1.87 23.80 -13.00
CA GLU A 119 2.36 24.72 -11.96
C GLU A 119 3.87 24.96 -12.02
N THR A 120 4.68 23.90 -12.06
CA THR A 120 6.12 24.00 -11.76
C THR A 120 7.05 23.55 -12.88
N GLY A 121 6.63 22.63 -13.75
CA GLY A 121 7.51 22.01 -14.74
C GLY A 121 8.66 21.19 -14.15
N GLN A 122 8.70 20.95 -12.83
CA GLN A 122 9.85 20.30 -12.19
C GLN A 122 9.82 18.77 -12.39
N PRO A 123 10.87 18.17 -12.98
CA PRO A 123 10.91 16.73 -13.26
C PRO A 123 10.72 15.81 -12.05
N LEU A 124 10.99 16.31 -10.84
CA LEU A 124 10.74 15.58 -9.59
C LEU A 124 9.28 15.13 -9.48
N PHE A 125 8.32 16.01 -9.79
CA PHE A 125 6.89 15.68 -9.70
C PHE A 125 6.48 14.63 -10.74
N LEU A 126 7.10 14.66 -11.93
CA LEU A 126 6.89 13.64 -12.95
C LEU A 126 7.43 12.26 -12.48
N ALA A 127 8.59 12.24 -11.82
CA ALA A 127 9.14 11.01 -11.25
C ALA A 127 8.21 10.44 -10.15
N ILE A 128 7.67 11.30 -9.28
CA ILE A 128 6.71 10.89 -8.24
C ILE A 128 5.40 10.38 -8.89
N PHE A 129 4.91 11.03 -9.95
CA PHE A 129 3.76 10.55 -10.72
C PHE A 129 3.96 9.11 -11.19
N PHE A 130 5.08 8.80 -11.85
CA PHE A 130 5.37 7.46 -12.35
C PHE A 130 5.48 6.44 -11.23
N TRP A 131 6.10 6.82 -10.11
CA TRP A 131 6.25 5.96 -8.95
C TRP A 131 4.89 5.61 -8.32
N ASP A 132 4.02 6.60 -8.18
CA ASP A 132 2.66 6.41 -7.67
C ASP A 132 1.80 5.61 -8.65
N ALA A 133 1.90 5.88 -9.96
CA ALA A 133 1.19 5.14 -11.00
C ALA A 133 1.62 3.67 -11.04
N LEU A 134 2.92 3.39 -10.85
CA LEU A 134 3.45 2.03 -10.73
C LEU A 134 2.84 1.31 -9.52
N ALA A 135 2.75 1.96 -8.36
CA ALA A 135 2.12 1.36 -7.19
C ALA A 135 0.64 1.03 -7.42
N VAL A 136 -0.10 1.95 -8.05
CA VAL A 136 -1.51 1.71 -8.46
C VAL A 136 -1.59 0.51 -9.41
N PHE A 137 -0.74 0.47 -10.43
CA PHE A 137 -0.69 -0.64 -11.39
C PHE A 137 -0.41 -1.98 -10.71
N LEU A 138 0.58 -2.02 -9.80
CA LEU A 138 0.93 -3.23 -9.06
C LEU A 138 -0.23 -3.73 -8.19
N VAL A 139 -0.91 -2.83 -7.47
CA VAL A 139 -2.07 -3.19 -6.64
C VAL A 139 -3.22 -3.68 -7.50
N TRP A 140 -3.53 -2.97 -8.58
CA TRP A 140 -4.57 -3.38 -9.52
C TRP A 140 -4.26 -4.74 -10.15
N PHE A 141 -3.08 -4.91 -10.73
CA PHE A 141 -2.69 -6.12 -11.45
C PHE A 141 -2.59 -7.36 -10.54
N PHE A 142 -1.78 -7.28 -9.47
CA PHE A 142 -1.59 -8.43 -8.57
C PHE A 142 -2.82 -8.67 -7.69
N GLY A 143 -3.51 -7.61 -7.27
CA GLY A 143 -4.75 -7.71 -6.50
C GLY A 143 -5.85 -8.41 -7.28
N LEU A 144 -6.11 -8.00 -8.53
CA LEU A 144 -7.14 -8.63 -9.35
C LEU A 144 -6.80 -10.09 -9.68
N ARG A 145 -5.54 -10.40 -10.03
CA ARG A 145 -5.15 -11.79 -10.33
C ARG A 145 -5.28 -12.69 -9.11
N ALA A 146 -4.86 -12.22 -7.94
CA ALA A 146 -5.03 -12.98 -6.70
C ALA A 146 -6.51 -13.15 -6.36
N LEU A 147 -7.32 -12.10 -6.47
CA LEU A 147 -8.76 -12.18 -6.19
C LEU A 147 -9.48 -13.15 -7.13
N GLN A 148 -9.14 -13.14 -8.43
CA GLN A 148 -9.68 -14.09 -9.39
C GLN A 148 -9.27 -15.54 -9.09
N ALA A 149 -8.00 -15.78 -8.79
CA ALA A 149 -7.52 -17.12 -8.43
C ALA A 149 -8.22 -17.66 -7.17
N VAL A 150 -8.36 -16.79 -6.17
CA VAL A 150 -8.99 -17.11 -4.89
C VAL A 150 -10.51 -17.34 -5.02
N ARG A 151 -11.18 -16.66 -5.97
CA ARG A 151 -12.59 -16.89 -6.31
C ARG A 151 -12.81 -18.20 -7.08
N ARG A 152 -11.85 -18.60 -7.93
CA ARG A 152 -11.90 -19.87 -8.67
C ARG A 152 -11.73 -21.08 -7.76
N GLU A 153 -10.96 -20.92 -6.69
CA GLU A 153 -10.74 -21.98 -5.70
C GLU A 153 -11.11 -21.50 -4.27
N PRO A 154 -12.41 -21.44 -3.92
CA PRO A 154 -12.87 -20.91 -2.63
C PRO A 154 -12.40 -21.74 -1.42
N THR A 155 -12.20 -23.04 -1.63
CA THR A 155 -11.75 -23.98 -0.60
C THR A 155 -10.23 -24.01 -0.44
N ALA A 156 -9.47 -23.36 -1.34
CA ALA A 156 -8.02 -23.30 -1.23
C ALA A 156 -7.61 -22.65 0.09
N GLU A 157 -6.68 -23.30 0.77
CA GLU A 157 -6.09 -22.79 2.00
C GLU A 157 -5.24 -21.55 1.71
N LEU A 158 -5.56 -20.44 2.38
CA LEU A 158 -4.75 -19.24 2.39
C LEU A 158 -3.85 -19.24 3.62
N VAL A 159 -2.58 -18.92 3.40
CA VAL A 159 -1.57 -18.83 4.46
C VAL A 159 -1.12 -17.37 4.55
N PRO A 160 -1.18 -16.72 5.73
CA PRO A 160 -1.55 -17.26 7.04
C PRO A 160 -3.06 -17.55 7.18
N ARG A 161 -3.42 -18.62 7.90
CA ARG A 161 -4.82 -18.90 8.27
C ARG A 161 -5.26 -17.91 9.34
N LEU A 162 -6.27 -17.11 9.04
CA LEU A 162 -7.00 -16.36 10.06
C LEU A 162 -7.99 -17.29 10.74
N ARG A 163 -7.63 -17.82 11.92
CA ARG A 163 -8.62 -18.34 12.86
C ARG A 163 -9.21 -17.16 13.61
N PHE A 164 -10.24 -16.54 13.06
CA PHE A 164 -11.14 -15.76 13.90
C PHE A 164 -12.03 -16.76 14.61
N VAL A 165 -12.05 -16.72 15.95
CA VAL A 165 -13.05 -17.43 16.73
C VAL A 165 -14.37 -16.77 16.37
N GLU A 166 -15.21 -17.45 15.60
CA GLU A 166 -16.62 -17.11 15.56
C GLU A 166 -17.13 -17.41 16.97
N GLU A 167 -17.35 -16.37 17.79
CA GLU A 167 -18.11 -16.57 19.01
C GLU A 167 -19.45 -17.16 18.58
N PRO A 168 -19.85 -18.33 19.13
CA PRO A 168 -21.19 -18.82 18.90
C PRO A 168 -22.11 -17.73 19.41
N HIS A 169 -22.88 -17.09 18.52
CA HIS A 169 -23.97 -16.24 18.94
C HIS A 169 -24.85 -17.09 19.86
N GLY A 170 -24.73 -16.81 21.17
CA GLY A 170 -25.58 -17.38 22.21
C GLY A 170 -27.01 -17.26 21.71
N GLY A 171 -27.70 -18.38 21.60
CA GLY A 171 -28.32 -18.96 22.77
C GLY A 171 -29.81 -18.82 22.53
N ALA A 172 -30.40 -19.90 22.05
CA ALA A 172 -31.83 -20.08 22.08
C ALA A 172 -32.28 -19.99 23.56
N ALA A 173 -32.66 -18.79 24.00
CA ALA A 173 -33.66 -18.61 25.03
C ALA A 173 -35.01 -18.77 24.31
N GLY A 174 -35.93 -19.65 24.67
CA GLY A 174 -36.05 -20.53 25.81
C GLY A 174 -37.52 -20.96 25.79
N ASP A 175 -37.80 -22.16 25.25
CA ASP A 175 -39.12 -22.78 25.35
C ASP A 175 -39.12 -23.66 26.61
N ARG A 176 -39.65 -23.11 27.71
CA ARG A 176 -40.22 -23.86 28.84
C ARG A 176 -41.36 -23.06 29.46
#